data_AF-A0A7X0H4W4-F1
#
_entry.id   AF-A0A7X0H4W4-F1
#
_cell.length_a   1.000
_cell.length_b   1.000
_cell.length_c   1.000
_cell.angle_alpha   90.00
_cell.angle_beta   90.00
_cell.angle_gamma   90.00
#
_symmetry.space_group_name_H-M   'P 1'
#
loop_
_entity.id
_entity.type
_entity.pdbx_description
1 polymer ?
#
loop_
_entity_poly.entity_id
_entity_poly.type
_entity_poly.pdbx_seq_one_letter_code
_entity_poly.pdbx_strand_id
1 'polypeptide(L)'
;MKITRSVAYALLANLAITSSMYGETIIGDEIGNGNFEAEAFGSKAVAYKNVSHWHLIGGNETSTTFGTLQGTNGSPDSAADGRNDRQAAYLFDNDDSSQGDRYAANDTGYTIQSAGESFSIEMALHQFGRTANYHGDEYINAVLFTVAKNLNTSTEVADIEIVASTQLMITGTWLTVSADGFYTTTEQDIGKTVFLGLELVDPQSPEGGRSIFPRFDAVRLEVHPGESTPSAEPE
;
A
#
# COMPACT_ATOMS: atom_id res chain seq x y z
N MET A 1 -4.31 -47.11 58.97
CA MET A 1 -3.61 -46.35 57.91
C MET A 1 -4.67 -45.61 57.09
N LYS A 2 -4.64 -44.28 57.13
CA LYS A 2 -5.60 -43.34 56.51
C LYS A 2 -5.39 -43.27 54.99
N ILE A 3 -6.45 -43.11 54.21
CA ILE A 3 -6.38 -42.46 52.90
C ILE A 3 -7.57 -41.50 52.76
N THR A 4 -7.29 -40.22 52.98
CA THR A 4 -8.19 -39.09 52.78
C THR A 4 -8.18 -38.75 51.29
N ARG A 5 -9.36 -38.68 50.64
CA ARG A 5 -9.47 -38.24 49.23
C ARG A 5 -9.61 -36.72 49.21
N SER A 6 -8.59 -36.03 48.70
CA SER A 6 -8.65 -34.60 48.40
C SER A 6 -9.40 -34.38 47.08
N VAL A 7 -10.44 -33.54 47.12
CA VAL A 7 -11.14 -33.02 45.95
C VAL A 7 -10.38 -31.76 45.51
N ALA A 8 -9.78 -31.79 44.32
CA ALA A 8 -9.16 -30.61 43.72
C ALA A 8 -10.21 -29.87 42.89
N TYR A 9 -10.54 -28.64 43.29
CA TYR A 9 -11.28 -27.69 42.46
C TYR A 9 -10.32 -27.16 41.38
N ALA A 10 -10.62 -27.43 40.11
CA ALA A 10 -9.94 -26.79 39.00
C ALA A 10 -10.51 -25.37 38.83
N LEU A 11 -9.70 -24.37 39.14
CA LEU A 11 -9.98 -22.98 38.85
C LEU A 11 -9.75 -22.77 37.34
N LEU A 12 -10.83 -22.69 36.56
CA LEU A 12 -10.77 -22.25 35.17
C LEU A 12 -10.51 -20.74 35.16
N ALA A 13 -9.27 -20.35 34.87
CA ALA A 13 -8.93 -18.96 34.59
C ALA A 13 -9.38 -18.62 33.17
N ASN A 14 -10.43 -17.81 33.05
CA ASN A 14 -10.78 -17.13 31.80
C ASN A 14 -9.68 -16.10 31.51
N LEU A 15 -8.76 -16.45 30.62
CA LEU A 15 -7.78 -15.52 30.08
C LEU A 15 -8.51 -14.65 29.05
N ALA A 16 -9.04 -13.52 29.49
CA ALA A 16 -9.54 -12.49 28.58
C ALA A 16 -8.31 -11.90 27.86
N ILE A 17 -8.11 -12.31 26.60
CA ILE A 17 -7.14 -11.68 25.71
C ILE A 17 -7.74 -10.31 25.36
N THR A 18 -7.20 -9.24 25.95
CA THR A 18 -7.42 -7.89 25.44
C THR A 18 -6.73 -7.81 24.09
N SER A 19 -7.46 -8.04 23.00
CA SER A 19 -7.02 -7.72 21.65
C SER A 19 -6.70 -6.22 21.60
N SER A 20 -5.46 -5.89 21.28
CA SER A 20 -5.01 -4.51 21.13
C SER A 20 -5.82 -3.81 20.05
N MET A 21 -6.45 -2.67 20.36
CA MET A 21 -7.11 -1.79 19.39
C MET A 21 -6.12 -1.01 18.48
N TYR A 22 -4.90 -1.52 18.32
CA TYR A 22 -3.90 -0.90 17.47
C TYR A 22 -4.00 -1.51 16.07
N GLY A 23 -3.97 -0.65 15.04
CA GLY A 23 -3.87 -1.11 13.66
C GLY A 23 -2.55 -1.85 13.44
N GLU A 24 -2.58 -2.88 12.60
CA GLU A 24 -1.39 -3.55 12.10
C GLU A 24 -0.89 -2.78 10.87
N THR A 25 0.37 -2.33 10.90
CA THR A 25 1.04 -1.78 9.71
C THR A 25 1.38 -2.93 8.77
N ILE A 26 0.85 -2.88 7.56
CA ILE A 26 1.17 -3.83 6.47
C ILE A 26 2.34 -3.30 5.63
N ILE A 27 2.34 -2.00 5.34
CA ILE A 27 3.36 -1.27 4.57
C ILE A 27 3.71 0.01 5.35
N GLY A 28 4.97 0.44 5.38
CA GLY A 28 5.38 1.76 5.90
C GLY A 28 6.48 1.80 6.96
N ASP A 29 6.96 0.65 7.46
CA ASP A 29 7.95 0.59 8.54
C ASP A 29 9.35 0.11 8.08
N GLU A 30 9.49 -0.36 6.84
CA GLU A 30 10.75 -0.88 6.30
C GLU A 30 11.22 -0.12 5.05
N ILE A 31 12.54 -0.04 4.89
CA ILE A 31 13.20 0.58 3.74
C ILE A 31 12.83 -0.22 2.46
N GLY A 32 12.33 0.49 1.45
CA GLY A 32 11.81 -0.10 0.21
C GLY A 32 10.39 -0.63 0.34
N ASN A 33 9.83 -0.74 1.55
CA ASN A 33 8.45 -1.14 1.79
C ASN A 33 7.61 0.06 2.26
N GLY A 34 7.56 1.08 1.41
CA GLY A 34 6.81 2.32 1.65
C GLY A 34 7.66 3.51 2.08
N ASN A 35 8.83 3.27 2.69
CA ASN A 35 9.85 4.30 2.92
C ASN A 35 10.97 4.17 1.90
N PHE A 36 11.20 5.20 1.08
CA PHE A 36 12.21 5.17 0.03
C PHE A 36 13.46 6.03 0.31
N GLU A 37 13.56 6.70 1.45
CA GLU A 37 14.68 7.62 1.77
C GLU A 37 16.00 6.89 2.11
N ALA A 38 15.93 5.60 2.41
CA ALA A 38 17.13 4.79 2.66
C ALA A 38 17.39 3.74 1.57
N GLU A 39 16.53 3.66 0.56
CA GLU A 39 16.77 2.79 -0.57
C GLU A 39 17.80 3.46 -1.47
N ALA A 40 18.98 2.84 -1.62
CA ALA A 40 20.10 3.45 -2.33
C ALA A 40 19.87 3.46 -3.86
N PHE A 41 18.88 4.24 -4.33
CA PHE A 41 18.59 4.38 -5.76
C PHE A 41 19.76 4.97 -6.55
N GLY A 42 20.69 5.64 -5.86
CA GLY A 42 21.81 6.33 -6.48
C GLY A 42 21.33 7.47 -7.39
N SER A 43 22.26 8.10 -8.12
CA SER A 43 21.94 9.27 -8.97
C SER A 43 21.22 8.93 -10.28
N LYS A 44 20.78 7.69 -10.45
CA LYS A 44 20.22 7.15 -11.69
C LYS A 44 18.80 6.66 -11.47
N ALA A 45 18.09 6.49 -12.58
CA ALA A 45 16.83 5.76 -12.62
C ALA A 45 17.04 4.29 -12.22
N VAL A 46 16.19 3.77 -11.34
CA VAL A 46 16.17 2.37 -10.89
C VAL A 46 14.95 1.68 -11.49
N ALA A 47 15.18 0.56 -12.17
CA ALA A 47 14.11 -0.26 -12.75
C ALA A 47 13.34 -1.03 -11.67
N TYR A 48 12.04 -1.28 -11.88
CA TYR A 48 11.18 -2.02 -10.95
C TYR A 48 11.80 -3.34 -10.47
N LYS A 49 12.42 -4.10 -11.37
CA LYS A 49 13.06 -5.39 -11.03
C LYS A 49 14.16 -5.33 -9.97
N ASN A 50 14.66 -4.14 -9.67
CA ASN A 50 15.76 -3.90 -8.73
C ASN A 50 15.28 -3.24 -7.43
N VAL A 51 13.97 -2.97 -7.30
CA VAL A 51 13.35 -2.41 -6.11
C VAL A 51 12.78 -3.56 -5.30
N SER A 52 13.02 -3.54 -3.99
CA SER A 52 12.45 -4.56 -3.11
C SER A 52 10.96 -4.29 -2.91
N HIS A 53 10.15 -5.32 -2.81
CA HIS A 53 8.70 -5.27 -2.58
C HIS A 53 7.82 -4.72 -3.70
N TRP A 54 8.35 -3.95 -4.66
CA TRP A 54 7.53 -3.31 -5.68
C TRP A 54 7.66 -3.95 -7.06
N HIS A 55 6.53 -4.38 -7.59
CA HIS A 55 6.37 -4.98 -8.91
C HIS A 55 5.58 -4.08 -9.85
N LEU A 56 5.79 -4.27 -11.14
CA LEU A 56 4.96 -3.65 -12.16
C LEU A 56 4.00 -4.69 -12.74
N ILE A 57 2.71 -4.54 -12.47
CA ILE A 57 1.69 -5.44 -13.00
C ILE A 57 1.36 -5.06 -14.45
N GLY A 58 1.38 -6.08 -15.30
CA GLY A 58 1.05 -5.98 -16.73
C GLY A 58 2.16 -5.35 -17.59
N GLY A 59 3.32 -5.06 -17.01
CA GLY A 59 4.38 -4.33 -17.69
C GLY A 59 5.78 -4.93 -17.65
N ASN A 60 6.75 -4.20 -18.19
CA ASN A 60 8.14 -4.65 -18.26
C ASN A 60 9.01 -4.04 -17.15
N GLU A 61 9.18 -4.81 -16.07
CA GLU A 61 9.98 -4.41 -14.91
C GLU A 61 11.46 -4.08 -15.20
N THR A 62 12.00 -4.49 -16.35
CA THR A 62 13.41 -4.21 -16.72
C THR A 62 13.58 -2.85 -17.37
N SER A 63 12.62 -2.42 -18.18
CA SER A 63 12.69 -1.15 -18.93
C SER A 63 11.96 -0.02 -18.24
N THR A 64 11.01 -0.32 -17.34
CA THR A 64 10.25 0.69 -16.60
C THR A 64 10.96 1.04 -15.30
N THR A 65 11.08 2.33 -15.04
CA THR A 65 11.74 2.88 -13.84
C THR A 65 10.73 3.00 -12.71
N PHE A 66 11.17 2.81 -11.46
CA PHE A 66 10.39 3.05 -10.26
C PHE A 66 10.89 4.27 -9.49
N GLY A 67 12.20 4.55 -9.47
CA GLY A 67 12.79 5.61 -8.61
C GLY A 67 13.99 6.32 -9.22
N THR A 68 14.31 7.53 -8.73
CA THR A 68 15.56 8.27 -9.01
C THR A 68 15.77 9.42 -8.02
N LEU A 69 17.04 9.78 -7.75
CA LEU A 69 17.45 11.01 -7.04
C LEU A 69 17.18 12.33 -7.81
N GLN A 70 16.72 12.28 -9.07
CA GLN A 70 16.56 13.49 -9.87
C GLN A 70 15.27 14.22 -9.52
N GLY A 71 15.36 15.21 -8.62
CA GLY A 71 14.29 16.18 -8.40
C GLY A 71 14.67 17.32 -7.45
N THR A 72 13.98 18.45 -7.59
CA THR A 72 14.01 19.55 -6.62
C THR A 72 12.99 19.27 -5.51
N ASN A 73 13.34 19.56 -4.25
CA ASN A 73 12.55 19.29 -3.03
C ASN A 73 12.50 17.79 -2.68
N GLY A 74 13.18 17.39 -1.59
CA GLY A 74 13.10 16.03 -1.03
C GLY A 74 11.71 15.75 -0.45
N SER A 75 11.40 14.48 -0.16
CA SER A 75 10.12 14.10 0.42
C SER A 75 9.99 14.65 1.86
N PRO A 76 8.79 14.69 2.46
CA PRO A 76 8.61 15.03 3.87
C PRO A 76 9.44 14.17 4.84
N ASP A 77 9.78 12.93 4.47
CA ASP A 77 10.50 11.99 5.34
C ASP A 77 12.00 12.36 5.47
N SER A 78 12.60 12.97 4.42
CA SER A 78 13.95 13.55 4.46
C SER A 78 14.16 14.61 5.57
N ALA A 79 13.09 15.25 6.05
CA ALA A 79 13.21 16.24 7.13
C ALA A 79 13.32 15.60 8.53
N ALA A 80 12.82 14.37 8.71
CA ALA A 80 12.67 13.74 10.02
C ALA A 80 13.96 13.08 10.53
N ASP A 81 14.82 12.59 9.63
CA ASP A 81 16.05 11.89 10.00
C ASP A 81 17.34 12.72 9.78
N GLY A 82 17.18 13.97 9.34
CA GLY A 82 18.27 14.91 9.10
C GLY A 82 19.10 14.62 7.85
N ARG A 83 18.67 13.67 7.00
CA ARG A 83 19.28 13.41 5.70
C ARG A 83 18.54 14.21 4.63
N ASN A 84 19.29 15.03 3.88
CA ASN A 84 18.75 15.73 2.70
C ASN A 84 18.76 14.81 1.46
N ASP A 85 18.65 13.48 1.61
CA ASP A 85 18.31 12.65 0.47
C ASP A 85 16.92 13.05 -0.03
N ARG A 86 16.75 12.99 -1.34
CA ARG A 86 15.58 13.51 -2.04
C ARG A 86 14.88 12.35 -2.73
N GLN A 87 14.93 11.17 -2.10
CA GLN A 87 14.55 9.94 -2.73
C GLN A 87 13.04 9.83 -2.69
N ALA A 88 12.49 9.42 -3.82
CA ALA A 88 11.08 9.16 -3.96
C ALA A 88 10.92 8.19 -5.12
N ALA A 89 9.89 7.38 -5.02
CA ALA A 89 9.41 6.60 -6.14
C ALA A 89 8.60 7.50 -7.08
N TYR A 90 8.48 7.09 -8.34
CA TYR A 90 7.66 7.70 -9.37
C TYR A 90 6.65 6.68 -9.84
N LEU A 91 5.40 7.12 -9.96
CA LEU A 91 4.42 6.39 -10.74
C LEU A 91 4.50 6.91 -12.16
N PHE A 92 4.65 6.00 -13.12
CA PHE A 92 4.56 6.34 -14.52
C PHE A 92 3.08 6.45 -14.89
N ASP A 93 2.78 7.36 -15.81
CA ASP A 93 1.51 7.32 -16.53
C ASP A 93 1.47 6.01 -17.31
N ASN A 94 0.66 5.10 -16.78
CA ASN A 94 0.57 3.69 -17.14
C ASN A 94 -0.50 3.47 -18.23
N ASP A 95 -1.15 4.53 -18.73
CA ASP A 95 -2.27 4.39 -19.68
C ASP A 95 -1.85 4.11 -21.14
N ASP A 96 -0.62 3.62 -21.35
CA ASP A 96 -0.31 2.94 -22.61
C ASP A 96 -0.96 1.55 -22.57
N SER A 97 -2.25 1.51 -22.89
CA SER A 97 -3.04 0.28 -23.06
C SER A 97 -2.42 -0.70 -24.07
N SER A 98 -1.41 -0.29 -24.86
CA SER A 98 -0.64 -1.18 -25.73
C SER A 98 0.53 -1.88 -25.04
N GLN A 99 0.98 -1.40 -23.88
CA GLN A 99 2.06 -2.00 -23.09
C GLN A 99 1.56 -2.81 -21.89
N GLY A 100 0.36 -2.53 -21.37
CA GLY A 100 -0.27 -3.34 -20.33
C GLY A 100 0.17 -3.01 -18.90
N ASP A 101 1.22 -2.22 -18.73
CA ASP A 101 1.70 -1.69 -17.44
C ASP A 101 0.56 -0.93 -16.77
N ARG A 102 0.10 -1.33 -15.58
CA ARG A 102 -1.07 -0.67 -14.95
C ARG A 102 -0.85 -0.28 -13.50
N TYR A 103 -0.30 -1.18 -12.70
CA TYR A 103 -0.15 -0.97 -11.26
C TYR A 103 1.30 -1.12 -10.81
N ALA A 104 1.78 -0.15 -10.04
CA ALA A 104 2.90 -0.38 -9.13
C ALA A 104 2.35 -1.12 -7.91
N ALA A 105 2.69 -2.40 -7.77
CA ALA A 105 2.12 -3.28 -6.77
C ALA A 105 3.14 -3.65 -5.68
N ASN A 106 2.73 -3.59 -4.43
CA ASN A 106 3.55 -4.02 -3.30
C ASN A 106 3.29 -5.51 -2.99
N ASP A 107 4.34 -6.29 -2.78
CA ASP A 107 4.27 -7.74 -2.51
C ASP A 107 4.02 -8.12 -1.04
N THR A 108 3.90 -7.14 -0.15
CA THR A 108 3.55 -7.37 1.24
C THR A 108 2.05 -7.58 1.36
N GLY A 109 1.64 -8.85 1.24
CA GLY A 109 0.24 -9.25 1.33
C GLY A 109 -0.26 -9.35 2.77
N TYR A 110 -1.52 -8.98 2.98
CA TYR A 110 -2.23 -9.20 4.24
C TYR A 110 -3.36 -10.19 4.06
N THR A 111 -3.44 -11.19 4.94
CA THR A 111 -4.55 -12.16 4.93
C THR A 111 -5.63 -11.72 5.90
N ILE A 112 -6.81 -11.43 5.35
CA ILE A 112 -7.99 -10.97 6.10
C ILE A 112 -8.38 -12.04 7.13
N GLN A 113 -8.41 -11.66 8.41
CA GLN A 113 -8.62 -12.59 9.51
C GLN A 113 -10.08 -12.61 9.97
N SER A 114 -10.77 -11.49 9.81
CA SER A 114 -12.14 -11.29 10.27
C SER A 114 -12.91 -10.30 9.40
N ALA A 115 -14.23 -10.43 9.41
CA ALA A 115 -15.11 -9.41 8.87
C ALA A 115 -15.08 -8.15 9.76
N GLY A 116 -15.21 -6.98 9.14
CA GLY A 116 -15.16 -5.68 9.82
C GLY A 116 -13.77 -5.06 9.95
N GLU A 117 -12.70 -5.76 9.53
CA GLU A 117 -11.37 -5.16 9.43
C GLU A 117 -11.41 -3.94 8.50
N SER A 118 -10.80 -2.84 8.92
CA SER A 118 -10.85 -1.57 8.21
C SER A 118 -9.46 -1.18 7.72
N PHE A 119 -9.31 -0.99 6.41
CA PHE A 119 -8.05 -0.62 5.78
C PHE A 119 -7.94 0.89 5.61
N SER A 120 -6.79 1.44 5.97
CA SER A 120 -6.45 2.85 5.81
C SER A 120 -5.15 2.96 5.03
N ILE A 121 -5.05 3.97 4.18
CA ILE A 121 -3.80 4.30 3.47
C ILE A 121 -3.42 5.75 3.71
N GLU A 122 -2.13 5.99 3.90
CA GLU A 122 -1.52 7.31 3.90
C GLU A 122 -0.27 7.28 3.01
N MET A 123 0.02 8.37 2.30
CA MET A 123 1.30 8.53 1.59
C MET A 123 1.62 10.00 1.34
N ALA A 124 2.90 10.32 1.19
CA ALA A 124 3.33 11.62 0.72
C ALA A 124 3.31 11.66 -0.81
N LEU A 125 2.63 12.64 -1.42
CA LEU A 125 2.57 12.83 -2.87
C LEU A 125 3.11 14.21 -3.28
N HIS A 126 3.73 14.27 -4.45
CA HIS A 126 4.19 15.52 -5.06
C HIS A 126 4.21 15.44 -6.59
N GLN A 127 3.63 16.44 -7.23
CA GLN A 127 3.71 16.66 -8.68
C GLN A 127 5.16 16.71 -9.17
N PHE A 128 5.56 15.89 -10.14
CA PHE A 128 6.92 15.93 -10.69
C PHE A 128 6.95 15.73 -12.21
N GLY A 129 7.96 16.31 -12.85
CA GLY A 129 8.07 16.41 -14.29
C GLY A 129 7.68 17.79 -14.79
N ARG A 130 7.11 17.87 -15.99
CA ARG A 130 6.74 19.16 -16.60
C ARG A 130 5.42 19.64 -16.02
N THR A 131 5.48 20.68 -15.18
CA THR A 131 4.30 21.28 -14.53
C THR A 131 3.16 21.62 -15.49
N ALA A 132 3.50 22.03 -16.72
CA ALA A 132 2.52 22.39 -17.75
C ALA A 132 1.62 21.23 -18.22
N ASN A 133 1.94 20.00 -17.86
CA ASN A 133 1.15 18.82 -18.20
C ASN A 133 0.22 18.37 -17.08
N TYR A 134 0.28 19.02 -15.91
CA TYR A 134 -0.69 18.77 -14.86
C TYR A 134 -1.82 19.79 -14.98
N HIS A 135 -3.03 19.28 -15.03
CA HIS A 135 -4.30 19.97 -15.15
C HIS A 135 -4.98 20.16 -13.78
N GLY A 136 -4.48 19.47 -12.75
CA GLY A 136 -4.95 19.60 -11.36
C GLY A 136 -6.07 18.65 -10.99
N ASP A 137 -6.40 17.69 -11.87
CA ASP A 137 -7.34 16.60 -11.64
C ASP A 137 -6.65 15.23 -11.68
N GLU A 138 -5.33 15.18 -11.75
CA GLU A 138 -4.56 13.94 -11.65
C GLU A 138 -4.60 13.39 -10.22
N TYR A 139 -4.70 12.07 -10.11
CA TYR A 139 -4.71 11.38 -8.83
C TYR A 139 -4.01 10.03 -8.89
N ILE A 140 -3.62 9.53 -7.73
CA ILE A 140 -3.25 8.13 -7.55
C ILE A 140 -4.49 7.36 -7.14
N ASN A 141 -4.86 6.38 -7.94
CA ASN A 141 -5.84 5.37 -7.58
C ASN A 141 -5.13 4.28 -6.79
N ALA A 142 -5.29 4.30 -5.47
CA ALA A 142 -4.80 3.24 -4.61
C ALA A 142 -5.85 2.12 -4.56
N VAL A 143 -5.45 0.91 -4.90
CA VAL A 143 -6.33 -0.26 -4.97
C VAL A 143 -5.88 -1.36 -4.02
N LEU A 144 -6.84 -1.98 -3.35
CA LEU A 144 -6.64 -3.31 -2.76
C LEU A 144 -7.06 -4.34 -3.79
N PHE A 145 -6.21 -5.32 -4.05
CA PHE A 145 -6.51 -6.39 -4.99
C PHE A 145 -6.13 -7.75 -4.42
N THR A 146 -6.78 -8.79 -4.93
CA THR A 146 -6.34 -10.18 -4.75
C THR A 146 -5.72 -10.68 -6.05
N VAL A 147 -4.88 -11.71 -5.95
CA VAL A 147 -4.27 -12.38 -7.09
C VAL A 147 -4.37 -13.88 -6.87
N ALA A 148 -4.82 -14.62 -7.89
CA ALA A 148 -5.06 -16.07 -7.76
C ALA A 148 -3.77 -16.89 -7.63
N LYS A 149 -2.65 -16.32 -8.07
CA LYS A 149 -1.29 -16.88 -8.00
C LYS A 149 -0.43 -15.96 -7.14
N ASN A 150 0.78 -16.39 -6.77
CA ASN A 150 1.72 -15.51 -6.08
C ASN A 150 2.00 -14.25 -6.92
N LEU A 151 1.92 -13.07 -6.31
CA LEU A 151 2.38 -11.84 -6.95
C LEU A 151 3.85 -11.98 -7.33
N ASN A 152 4.17 -11.70 -8.60
CA ASN A 152 5.54 -11.74 -9.10
C ASN A 152 5.67 -10.92 -10.40
N THR A 153 6.86 -10.94 -10.96
CA THR A 153 7.24 -10.17 -12.16
C THR A 153 6.51 -10.57 -13.45
N SER A 154 5.75 -11.66 -13.45
CA SER A 154 4.91 -12.13 -14.57
C SER A 154 3.41 -11.96 -14.32
N THR A 155 3.01 -11.32 -13.22
CA THR A 155 1.60 -11.03 -12.94
C THR A 155 1.04 -10.02 -13.94
N GLU A 156 -0.02 -10.40 -14.63
CA GLU A 156 -0.74 -9.53 -15.57
C GLU A 156 -1.98 -8.89 -14.92
N VAL A 157 -2.52 -7.84 -15.53
CA VAL A 157 -3.76 -7.18 -15.06
C VAL A 157 -4.94 -8.16 -15.01
N ALA A 158 -4.98 -9.15 -15.92
CA ALA A 158 -6.02 -10.16 -15.94
C ALA A 158 -5.92 -11.20 -14.80
N ASP A 159 -4.77 -11.29 -14.10
CA ASP A 159 -4.59 -12.21 -12.97
C ASP A 159 -5.11 -11.62 -11.63
N ILE A 160 -5.44 -10.33 -11.59
CA ILE A 160 -5.86 -9.64 -10.35
C ILE A 160 -7.36 -9.32 -10.32
N GLU A 161 -7.92 -9.27 -9.12
CA GLU A 161 -9.28 -8.83 -8.84
C GLU A 161 -9.24 -7.67 -7.84
N ILE A 162 -9.72 -6.49 -8.26
CA ILE A 162 -9.79 -5.31 -7.39
C ILE A 162 -10.93 -5.50 -6.38
N VAL A 163 -10.58 -5.38 -5.10
CA VAL A 163 -11.50 -5.49 -3.96
C VAL A 163 -12.03 -4.11 -3.58
N ALA A 164 -11.15 -3.11 -3.57
CA ALA A 164 -11.47 -1.75 -3.19
C ALA A 164 -10.53 -0.75 -3.86
N SER A 165 -10.95 0.50 -3.94
CA SER A 165 -10.13 1.58 -4.48
C SER A 165 -10.43 2.90 -3.80
N THR A 166 -9.43 3.75 -3.67
CA THR A 166 -9.57 5.13 -3.20
C THR A 166 -8.68 6.07 -4.02
N GLN A 167 -9.09 7.33 -4.13
CA GLN A 167 -8.38 8.34 -4.91
C GLN A 167 -7.59 9.25 -3.97
N LEU A 168 -6.30 9.41 -4.26
CA LEU A 168 -5.38 10.26 -3.52
C LEU A 168 -4.89 11.37 -4.45
N MET A 169 -5.36 12.60 -4.20
CA MET A 169 -5.12 13.73 -5.10
C MET A 169 -3.65 14.13 -5.10
N ILE A 170 -3.10 14.36 -6.29
CA ILE A 170 -1.75 14.89 -6.45
C ILE A 170 -1.81 16.41 -6.31
N THR A 171 -0.83 16.97 -5.60
CA THR A 171 -0.71 18.43 -5.45
C THR A 171 0.65 18.93 -5.93
N GLY A 172 0.74 20.25 -6.18
CA GLY A 172 1.97 20.90 -6.64
C GLY A 172 3.11 20.97 -5.60
N THR A 173 2.85 20.55 -4.36
CA THR A 173 3.80 20.51 -3.25
C THR A 173 3.76 19.14 -2.58
N TRP A 174 4.75 18.84 -1.74
CA TRP A 174 4.74 17.60 -0.98
C TRP A 174 3.63 17.71 0.07
N LEU A 175 2.67 16.79 0.02
CA LEU A 175 1.58 16.70 0.96
C LEU A 175 1.36 15.24 1.32
N THR A 176 1.23 14.99 2.62
CA THR A 176 0.69 13.73 3.12
C THR A 176 -0.80 13.69 2.87
N VAL A 177 -1.25 12.71 2.12
CA VAL A 177 -2.65 12.45 1.82
C VAL A 177 -3.04 11.10 2.39
N SER A 178 -4.27 10.99 2.89
CA SER A 178 -4.77 9.76 3.48
C SER A 178 -6.21 9.47 3.07
N ALA A 179 -6.57 8.19 3.17
CA ALA A 179 -7.92 7.70 3.09
C ALA A 179 -8.12 6.68 4.22
N ASP A 180 -8.74 7.14 5.31
CA ASP A 180 -8.99 6.33 6.50
C ASP A 180 -10.19 5.40 6.27
N GLY A 181 -10.03 4.12 6.58
CA GLY A 181 -11.11 3.13 6.48
C GLY A 181 -11.76 3.05 5.10
N PHE A 182 -10.96 3.21 4.03
CA PHE A 182 -11.48 3.21 2.66
C PHE A 182 -12.03 1.84 2.22
N TYR A 183 -11.72 0.79 2.97
CA TYR A 183 -12.33 -0.52 2.82
C TYR A 183 -12.63 -1.17 4.16
N THR A 184 -13.80 -1.79 4.28
CA THR A 184 -14.18 -2.62 5.44
C THR A 184 -14.47 -4.03 4.95
N THR A 185 -13.81 -5.03 5.52
CA THR A 185 -13.93 -6.43 5.09
C THR A 185 -15.30 -7.01 5.42
N THR A 186 -15.71 -7.97 4.62
CA THR A 186 -16.93 -8.76 4.83
C THR A 186 -16.60 -10.21 5.15
N GLU A 187 -17.60 -10.99 5.55
CA GLU A 187 -17.47 -12.45 5.75
C GLU A 187 -16.93 -13.17 4.50
N GLN A 188 -17.20 -12.64 3.30
CA GLN A 188 -16.74 -13.25 2.04
C GLN A 188 -15.24 -13.04 1.81
N ASP A 189 -14.60 -12.15 2.55
CA ASP A 189 -13.19 -11.79 2.37
C ASP A 189 -12.27 -12.54 3.32
N ILE A 190 -12.81 -13.14 4.37
CA ILE A 190 -12.03 -13.90 5.36
C ILE A 190 -11.21 -14.98 4.64
N GLY A 191 -9.90 -14.96 4.91
CA GLY A 191 -8.91 -15.87 4.32
C GLY A 191 -8.39 -15.46 2.94
N LYS A 192 -8.91 -14.39 2.33
CA LYS A 192 -8.28 -13.80 1.13
C LYS A 192 -7.04 -13.02 1.52
N THR A 193 -6.00 -13.11 0.69
CA THR A 193 -4.83 -12.25 0.78
C THR A 193 -4.99 -11.06 -0.15
N VAL A 194 -4.91 -9.85 0.39
CA VAL A 194 -4.96 -8.59 -0.35
C VAL A 194 -3.59 -7.94 -0.42
N PHE A 195 -3.34 -7.22 -1.51
CA PHE A 195 -2.12 -6.47 -1.80
C PHE A 195 -2.48 -5.04 -2.20
N LEU A 196 -1.53 -4.11 -2.05
CA LEU A 196 -1.68 -2.73 -2.49
C LEU A 196 -1.19 -2.57 -3.94
N GLY A 197 -2.00 -1.93 -4.78
CA GLY A 197 -1.60 -1.43 -6.10
C GLY A 197 -1.79 0.07 -6.19
N LEU A 198 -0.91 0.76 -6.91
CA LEU A 198 -1.00 2.19 -7.18
C LEU A 198 -1.02 2.42 -8.69
N GLU A 199 -2.01 3.17 -9.16
CA GLU A 199 -2.19 3.56 -10.56
C GLU A 199 -2.27 5.09 -10.63
N LEU A 200 -1.44 5.70 -11.48
CA LEU A 200 -1.63 7.11 -11.84
C LEU A 200 -2.78 7.20 -12.82
N VAL A 201 -3.75 8.06 -12.53
CA VAL A 201 -4.81 8.42 -13.45
C VAL A 201 -4.67 9.88 -13.85
N ASP A 202 -4.58 10.11 -15.16
CA ASP A 202 -4.64 11.42 -15.81
C ASP A 202 -5.92 11.51 -16.66
N PRO A 203 -7.00 12.13 -16.14
CA PRO A 203 -8.28 12.17 -16.85
C PRO A 203 -8.26 12.98 -18.16
N GLN A 204 -7.28 13.87 -18.36
CA GLN A 204 -7.24 14.80 -19.49
C GLN A 204 -6.20 14.42 -20.54
N SER A 205 -5.29 13.50 -20.24
CA SER A 205 -4.32 12.99 -21.20
C SER A 205 -5.02 12.22 -22.32
N PRO A 206 -4.90 12.66 -23.59
CA PRO A 206 -5.25 11.78 -24.70
C PRO A 206 -4.30 10.57 -24.68
N GLU A 207 -4.84 9.36 -24.80
CA GLU A 207 -4.13 8.07 -24.85
C GLU A 207 -2.66 8.25 -25.34
N GLY A 208 -1.70 8.20 -24.41
CA GLY A 208 -0.27 8.37 -24.70
C GLY A 208 0.36 9.76 -24.44
N GLY A 209 -0.27 10.65 -23.68
CA GLY A 209 0.30 11.92 -23.21
C GLY A 209 1.36 11.79 -22.10
N ARG A 210 2.44 11.06 -22.40
CA ARG A 210 3.48 10.55 -21.47
C ARG A 210 4.38 11.60 -20.81
N SER A 211 3.89 12.52 -19.98
CA SER A 211 4.80 13.52 -19.39
C SER A 211 4.47 14.00 -17.98
N ILE A 212 3.66 13.24 -17.23
CA ILE A 212 3.53 13.39 -15.79
C ILE A 212 4.11 12.17 -15.07
N PHE A 213 4.82 12.41 -13.97
CA PHE A 213 5.48 11.36 -13.19
C PHE A 213 5.42 11.77 -11.72
N PRO A 214 4.25 11.72 -11.05
CA PRO A 214 4.16 12.12 -9.66
C PRO A 214 5.13 11.30 -8.82
N ARG A 215 5.73 11.99 -7.86
CA ARG A 215 6.56 11.38 -6.82
C ARG A 215 5.71 10.94 -5.66
N PHE A 216 6.10 9.84 -5.06
CA PHE A 216 5.51 9.36 -3.83
C PHE A 216 6.56 8.79 -2.87
N ASP A 217 6.23 8.87 -1.58
CA ASP A 217 7.05 8.35 -0.49
C ASP A 217 6.19 8.14 0.77
N ALA A 218 6.77 7.57 1.83
CA ALA A 218 6.14 7.32 3.12
C ALA A 218 4.76 6.63 2.98
N VAL A 219 4.69 5.62 2.10
CA VAL A 219 3.46 4.84 1.90
C VAL A 219 3.22 4.01 3.14
N ARG A 220 2.05 4.20 3.76
CA ARG A 220 1.61 3.44 4.90
C ARG A 220 0.26 2.81 4.63
N LEU A 221 0.18 1.48 4.69
CA LEU A 221 -1.08 0.75 4.65
C LEU A 221 -1.28 0.10 6.02
N GLU A 222 -2.42 0.37 6.64
CA GLU A 222 -2.78 -0.20 7.93
C GLU A 222 -4.12 -0.94 7.85
N VAL A 223 -4.27 -1.92 8.71
CA VAL A 223 -5.54 -2.61 8.95
C VAL A 223 -5.89 -2.51 10.43
N HIS A 224 -7.10 -2.04 10.72
CA HIS A 224 -7.64 -1.95 12.06
C HIS A 224 -8.64 -3.09 12.27
N PRO A 225 -8.63 -3.76 13.44
CA PRO A 225 -9.61 -4.79 13.74
C PRO A 225 -11.02 -4.20 13.72
N GLY A 226 -11.99 -4.97 13.24
CA GLY A 226 -13.40 -4.58 13.30
C GLY A 226 -13.87 -4.46 14.74
N GLU A 227 -14.81 -3.54 14.99
CA GLU A 227 -15.51 -3.51 16.27
C GLU A 227 -16.26 -4.83 16.45
N SER A 228 -15.74 -5.74 17.27
CA SER A 228 -16.47 -6.93 17.66
C SER A 228 -17.72 -6.47 18.39
N THR A 229 -18.89 -6.56 17.75
CA THR A 229 -20.15 -6.34 18.45
C THR A 229 -20.23 -7.42 19.52
N PRO A 230 -20.29 -7.10 20.83
CA PRO A 230 -20.36 -8.12 21.85
C PRO A 230 -21.59 -8.98 21.57
N SER A 231 -21.37 -10.29 21.36
CA SER A 231 -22.46 -11.24 21.20
C SER A 231 -23.41 -11.04 22.36
N ALA A 232 -24.66 -10.71 22.08
CA ALA A 232 -25.70 -10.70 23.10
C ALA A 232 -25.66 -12.06 23.80
N GLU A 233 -25.50 -12.06 25.13
CA GLU A 233 -25.65 -13.28 25.92
C GLU A 233 -27.00 -13.91 25.59
N PRO A 234 -27.07 -15.21 25.31
CA PRO A 234 -28.35 -15.89 25.24
C PRO A 234 -28.99 -15.83 26.64
N GLU A 235 -30.18 -15.21 26.73
CA GLU A 235 -31.06 -15.26 27.92
C GLU A 235 -31.50 -16.69 28.25
#